data_AF-A0A2N3F598-F1
#
_entry.id   AF-A0A2N3F598-F1
#
_cell.length_a   1.000
_cell.length_b   1.000
_cell.length_c   1.000
_cell.angle_alpha   90.00
_cell.angle_beta   90.00
_cell.angle_gamma   90.00
#
_symmetry.space_group_name_H-M   'P 1'
#
loop_
_entity.id
_entity.type
_entity.pdbx_description
1 polymer ?
#
loop_
_entity_poly.entity_id
_entity_poly.type
_entity_poly.pdbx_seq_one_letter_code
_entity_poly.pdbx_strand_id
1 'polypeptide(L)'
;MPSRGTPHGSSADRGCWLARRVTTRLKRQHAPVVGTNCGGFTLEAALGVRPNSIAGPDFAGWEIKQHGVSNLERPHNGTLTLMTPEPDGGWYKDRGVESFIRTFGYEDTLGRVDRLNFGGHHNVGSINNRTSLGLALVGFDSVRCRISDAAGSLDLVRADGTIAASWSFAKLLNHWRKKHARAAYIPSLRRTGEVIAYSYGHKVCLGVGTSFELLLGALDRGAVFYDPGLKLEHAASAHPKTKRRSQIRVGFNNLPDLYDTFEYVDIRLPS
;
A
#
# COMPACT_ATOMS: atom_id res chain seq x y z
N MET A 1 -30.04 10.85 48.26
CA MET A 1 -28.89 9.99 48.02
C MET A 1 -29.38 8.58 47.71
N PRO A 2 -29.44 8.17 46.43
CA PRO A 2 -29.24 6.78 46.07
C PRO A 2 -28.06 6.64 45.10
N SER A 3 -27.22 5.66 45.39
CA SER A 3 -26.02 5.26 44.67
C SER A 3 -26.34 4.86 43.22
N ARG A 4 -25.64 5.49 42.28
CA ARG A 4 -25.61 5.06 40.88
C ARG A 4 -24.72 3.82 40.77
N GLY A 5 -25.27 2.79 40.14
CA GLY A 5 -24.57 1.56 39.80
C GLY A 5 -23.31 1.82 38.98
N THR A 6 -22.26 1.08 39.33
CA THR A 6 -21.07 0.89 38.52
C THR A 6 -21.44 0.17 37.22
N PRO A 7 -21.06 0.69 36.03
CA PRO A 7 -21.12 -0.12 34.82
C PRO A 7 -19.94 -1.08 34.82
N HIS A 8 -20.25 -2.37 34.67
CA HIS A 8 -19.29 -3.42 34.37
C HIS A 8 -18.44 -3.06 33.16
N GLY A 9 -17.15 -2.84 33.36
CA GLY A 9 -16.16 -2.82 32.29
C GLY A 9 -16.00 -4.23 31.73
N SER A 10 -16.38 -4.43 30.47
CA SER A 10 -16.12 -5.66 29.73
C SER A 10 -14.60 -5.87 29.60
N SER A 11 -14.14 -7.06 29.97
CA SER A 11 -12.73 -7.48 30.06
C SER A 11 -12.06 -7.80 28.72
N ALA A 12 -12.27 -6.97 27.70
CA ALA A 12 -11.77 -7.22 26.34
C ALA A 12 -10.81 -6.13 25.82
N ASP A 13 -9.73 -5.82 26.56
CA ASP A 13 -8.64 -4.98 26.00
C ASP A 13 -7.27 -5.22 26.68
N ARG A 14 -6.85 -6.49 26.80
CA ARG A 14 -5.49 -6.83 27.27
C ARG A 14 -4.52 -7.05 26.09
N GLY A 15 -4.54 -6.14 25.11
CA GLY A 15 -3.48 -6.06 24.10
C GLY A 15 -2.24 -5.35 24.66
N CYS A 16 -1.04 -5.85 24.38
CA CYS A 16 0.20 -5.11 24.65
C CYS A 16 0.26 -3.91 23.68
N TRP A 17 0.04 -2.71 24.18
CA TRP A 17 0.11 -1.48 23.39
C TRP A 17 1.55 -0.97 23.34
N LEU A 18 2.12 -0.92 22.14
CA LEU A 18 3.44 -0.34 21.90
C LEU A 18 3.29 1.13 21.49
N ALA A 19 3.93 2.02 22.26
CA ALA A 19 4.06 3.41 21.86
C ALA A 19 4.77 3.51 20.51
N ARG A 20 4.32 4.45 19.68
CA ARG A 20 4.90 4.75 18.37
C ARG A 20 6.41 4.99 18.47
N ARG A 21 7.18 4.24 17.69
CA ARG A 21 8.64 4.41 17.60
C ARG A 21 9.19 3.97 16.25
N VAL A 22 10.37 4.48 15.91
CA VAL A 22 11.20 4.03 14.80
C VAL A 22 12.60 3.80 15.34
N THR A 23 13.30 2.78 14.84
CA THR A 23 14.72 2.58 15.13
C THR A 23 15.51 3.64 14.34
N THR A 24 16.41 4.39 14.97
CA THR A 24 17.26 5.35 14.24
C THR A 24 18.67 4.77 14.00
N ARG A 25 19.36 5.25 12.95
CA ARG A 25 20.67 4.73 12.51
C ARG A 25 21.81 5.05 13.49
N LEU A 26 21.64 6.08 14.31
CA LEU A 26 22.62 6.54 15.28
C LEU A 26 22.14 6.19 16.69
N LYS A 27 22.70 5.10 17.22
CA LYS A 27 22.41 4.52 18.55
C LYS A 27 21.00 3.93 18.64
N ARG A 28 20.85 2.88 19.46
CA ARG A 28 19.57 2.19 19.77
C ARG A 28 18.60 3.13 20.52
N GLN A 29 18.25 4.28 19.93
CA GLN A 29 17.37 5.28 20.51
C GLN A 29 16.12 5.42 19.64
N HIS A 30 14.97 5.33 20.29
CA HIS A 30 13.66 5.45 19.67
C HIS A 30 13.30 6.93 19.50
N ALA A 31 12.92 7.34 18.29
CA ALA A 31 12.44 8.69 18.02
C ALA A 31 10.95 8.68 17.64
N PRO A 32 10.16 9.69 18.04
CA PRO A 32 8.78 9.83 17.61
C PRO A 32 8.70 10.11 16.08
N VAL A 33 8.11 9.15 15.35
CA VAL A 33 7.63 9.27 13.96
C VAL A 33 6.72 10.49 13.75
N VAL A 34 6.59 11.14 12.58
CA VAL A 34 5.31 11.72 12.11
C VAL A 34 5.04 11.19 10.69
N GLY A 35 3.94 10.43 10.50
CA GLY A 35 3.58 9.78 9.22
C GLY A 35 2.57 8.64 9.38
N THR A 36 1.90 8.26 8.29
CA THR A 36 0.89 7.18 8.26
C THR A 36 1.48 5.78 8.39
N ASN A 37 2.78 5.62 8.12
CA ASN A 37 3.47 4.32 8.06
C ASN A 37 4.03 3.88 9.42
N CYS A 38 3.64 4.54 10.50
CA CYS A 38 4.27 4.35 11.81
C CYS A 38 3.92 3.03 12.50
N GLY A 39 2.84 2.35 12.07
CA GLY A 39 2.53 1.00 12.55
C GLY A 39 3.56 -0.02 12.08
N GLY A 40 3.95 0.03 10.80
CA GLY A 40 5.04 -0.79 10.26
C GLY A 40 6.37 -0.55 10.96
N PHE A 41 6.81 0.71 11.07
CA PHE A 41 8.08 1.01 11.75
C PHE A 41 8.10 0.63 13.24
N THR A 42 6.96 0.73 13.93
CA THR A 42 6.87 0.31 15.34
C THR A 42 6.98 -1.21 15.45
N LEU A 43 6.47 -1.96 14.47
CA LEU A 43 6.58 -3.42 14.40
C LEU A 43 8.01 -3.86 14.09
N GLU A 44 8.63 -3.25 13.09
CA GLU A 44 10.04 -3.46 12.75
C GLU A 44 10.94 -3.21 13.97
N ALA A 45 10.72 -2.11 14.69
CA ALA A 45 11.45 -1.80 15.92
C ALA A 45 11.22 -2.86 17.01
N ALA A 46 10.01 -3.40 17.15
CA ALA A 46 9.70 -4.47 18.10
C ALA A 46 10.35 -5.81 17.72
N LEU A 47 10.49 -6.09 16.42
CA LEU A 47 11.17 -7.27 15.88
C LEU A 47 12.70 -7.12 15.85
N GLY A 48 13.23 -5.97 16.27
CA GLY A 48 14.67 -5.68 16.24
C GLY A 48 15.24 -5.46 14.83
N VAL A 49 14.38 -5.22 13.84
CA VAL A 49 14.77 -4.91 12.46
C VAL A 49 15.50 -3.56 12.45
N ARG A 50 16.73 -3.56 11.91
CA ARG A 50 17.51 -2.33 11.73
C ARG A 50 16.99 -1.58 10.49
N PRO A 51 16.89 -0.24 10.51
CA PRO A 51 16.53 0.51 9.32
C PRO A 51 17.61 0.33 8.26
N ASN A 52 17.32 -0.46 7.24
CA ASN A 52 18.21 -0.61 6.10
C ASN A 52 17.88 0.44 5.03
N SER A 53 18.92 1.07 4.48
CA SER A 53 18.82 1.95 3.31
C SER A 53 18.79 1.16 1.98
N ILE A 54 18.70 -0.18 2.06
CA ILE A 54 18.74 -1.11 0.93
C ILE A 54 17.43 -1.88 0.94
N ALA A 55 16.71 -1.89 -0.19
CA ALA A 55 15.46 -2.63 -0.35
C ALA A 55 15.75 -4.15 -0.36
N GLY A 56 15.54 -4.80 0.78
CA GLY A 56 15.59 -6.25 0.99
C GLY A 56 14.60 -6.65 2.08
N PRO A 57 14.38 -7.96 2.30
CA PRO A 57 13.39 -8.45 3.26
C PRO A 57 13.67 -7.98 4.69
N ASP A 58 12.61 -7.64 5.41
CA ASP A 58 12.66 -6.93 6.69
C ASP A 58 13.14 -7.82 7.84
N PHE A 59 12.69 -9.07 7.93
CA PHE A 59 13.03 -9.97 9.03
C PHE A 59 13.30 -11.40 8.54
N ALA A 60 14.52 -11.90 8.76
CA ALA A 60 14.90 -13.29 8.46
C ALA A 60 14.53 -13.77 7.03
N GLY A 61 14.58 -12.89 6.03
CA GLY A 61 14.22 -13.21 4.65
C GLY A 61 12.73 -13.02 4.30
N TRP A 62 11.92 -12.52 5.23
CA TRP A 62 10.51 -12.16 5.03
C TRP A 62 10.33 -10.64 4.95
N GLU A 63 9.52 -10.16 4.01
CA GLU A 63 8.95 -8.81 4.10
C GLU A 63 7.80 -8.81 5.10
N ILE A 64 7.85 -7.87 6.04
CA ILE A 64 6.85 -7.72 7.09
C ILE A 64 5.90 -6.59 6.72
N LYS A 65 4.61 -6.93 6.57
CA LYS A 65 3.57 -5.98 6.21
C LYS A 65 2.55 -5.85 7.32
N GLN A 66 2.64 -4.73 8.04
CA GLN A 66 1.60 -4.33 8.97
C GLN A 66 0.36 -3.83 8.21
N HIS A 67 -0.84 -4.26 8.61
CA HIS A 67 -2.11 -3.71 8.13
C HIS A 67 -3.05 -3.33 9.29
N GLY A 68 -3.76 -2.23 9.13
CA GLY A 68 -4.67 -1.72 10.16
C GLY A 68 -6.03 -2.44 10.09
N VAL A 69 -6.55 -2.89 11.24
CA VAL A 69 -7.87 -3.51 11.35
C VAL A 69 -8.69 -2.85 12.46
N SER A 70 -10.02 -3.07 12.46
CA SER A 70 -10.90 -2.65 13.56
C SER A 70 -11.03 -3.72 14.65
N ASN A 71 -10.73 -4.97 14.34
CA ASN A 71 -10.82 -6.11 15.25
C ASN A 71 -9.75 -7.15 14.93
N LEU A 72 -8.87 -7.46 15.90
CA LEU A 72 -7.80 -8.44 15.75
C LEU A 72 -8.30 -9.88 15.61
N GLU A 73 -9.52 -10.18 16.06
CA GLU A 73 -10.14 -11.49 15.90
C GLU A 73 -10.73 -11.70 14.51
N ARG A 74 -10.91 -10.62 13.73
CA ARG A 74 -11.39 -10.65 12.33
C ARG A 74 -10.47 -9.85 11.41
N PRO A 75 -9.18 -10.23 11.28
CA PRO A 75 -8.16 -9.36 10.70
C PRO A 75 -8.08 -9.37 9.16
N HIS A 76 -8.86 -10.21 8.49
CA HIS A 76 -8.76 -10.45 7.05
C HIS A 76 -9.71 -9.55 6.25
N ASN A 77 -9.46 -8.24 6.24
CA ASN A 77 -10.28 -7.28 5.52
C ASN A 77 -9.48 -6.08 5.00
N GLY A 78 -10.11 -5.29 4.13
CA GLY A 78 -9.56 -4.04 3.62
C GLY A 78 -8.59 -4.22 2.45
N THR A 79 -7.76 -3.20 2.24
CA THR A 79 -6.86 -3.11 1.08
C THR A 79 -5.43 -2.86 1.55
N LEU A 80 -4.48 -3.65 1.04
CA LEU A 80 -3.06 -3.55 1.37
C LEU A 80 -2.28 -2.92 0.23
N THR A 81 -1.18 -2.26 0.58
CA THR A 81 -0.21 -1.76 -0.42
C THR A 81 0.83 -2.83 -0.68
N LEU A 82 0.95 -3.25 -1.94
CA LEU A 82 1.98 -4.19 -2.36
C LEU A 82 3.30 -3.47 -2.58
N MET A 83 3.26 -2.37 -3.33
CA MET A 83 4.42 -1.56 -3.69
C MET A 83 4.01 -0.14 -4.08
N THR A 84 4.99 0.75 -4.13
CA THR A 84 4.79 2.17 -4.49
C THR A 84 5.77 2.65 -5.57
N PRO A 85 5.80 2.03 -6.75
CA PRO A 85 6.68 2.47 -7.82
C PRO A 85 6.15 3.78 -8.41
N GLU A 86 7.00 4.79 -8.57
CA GLU A 86 6.64 5.95 -9.41
C GLU A 86 6.62 5.54 -10.89
N PRO A 87 5.87 6.21 -11.78
CA PRO A 87 5.94 5.96 -13.22
C PRO A 87 7.36 6.15 -13.77
N ASP A 88 7.75 5.38 -14.78
CA ASP A 88 8.98 5.57 -15.57
C ASP A 88 8.74 6.00 -17.02
N GLY A 89 7.49 6.14 -17.44
CA GLY A 89 7.12 6.72 -18.74
C GLY A 89 5.80 7.49 -18.73
N GLY A 90 5.41 7.97 -19.92
CA GLY A 90 4.20 8.76 -20.16
C GLY A 90 4.30 10.21 -19.70
N TRP A 91 3.18 10.94 -19.83
CA TRP A 91 3.09 12.37 -19.52
C TRP A 91 3.63 12.72 -18.13
N TYR A 92 3.36 11.87 -17.13
CA TYR A 92 3.87 12.04 -15.77
C TYR A 92 5.40 12.17 -15.72
N LYS A 93 6.11 11.32 -16.47
CA LYS A 93 7.56 11.31 -16.51
C LYS A 93 8.11 12.49 -17.32
N ASP A 94 7.48 12.78 -18.45
CA ASP A 94 7.99 13.74 -19.44
C ASP A 94 7.70 15.20 -19.08
N ARG A 95 6.52 15.46 -18.51
CA ARG A 95 6.06 16.82 -18.17
C ARG A 95 6.04 17.11 -16.67
N GLY A 96 6.27 16.07 -15.85
CA GLY A 96 6.30 16.17 -14.41
C GLY A 96 4.91 16.14 -13.75
N VAL A 97 4.93 15.96 -12.43
CA VAL A 97 3.72 15.70 -11.64
C VAL A 97 2.72 16.86 -11.62
N GLU A 98 3.20 18.11 -11.64
CA GLU A 98 2.31 19.27 -11.61
C GLU A 98 1.50 19.33 -12.91
N SER A 99 2.17 19.26 -14.06
CA SER A 99 1.51 19.21 -15.36
C SER A 99 0.53 18.04 -15.42
N PHE A 100 0.94 16.86 -14.96
CA PHE A 100 0.06 15.70 -14.88
C PHE A 100 -1.22 15.97 -14.07
N ILE A 101 -1.12 16.54 -12.86
CA ILE A 101 -2.30 16.82 -12.02
C ILE A 101 -3.19 17.87 -12.69
N ARG A 102 -2.62 18.90 -13.33
CA ARG A 102 -3.41 19.91 -14.05
C ARG A 102 -4.14 19.34 -15.27
N THR A 103 -3.55 18.36 -15.95
CA THR A 103 -4.11 17.77 -17.18
C THR A 103 -5.09 16.62 -16.94
N PHE A 104 -4.85 15.81 -15.91
CA PHE A 104 -5.61 14.57 -15.65
C PHE A 104 -6.33 14.56 -14.29
N GLY A 105 -6.02 15.52 -13.41
CA GLY A 105 -6.63 15.66 -12.09
C GLY A 105 -8.01 16.31 -12.14
N TYR A 106 -8.55 16.50 -10.94
CA TYR A 106 -9.88 17.05 -10.70
C TYR A 106 -9.85 17.94 -9.44
N GLU A 107 -10.86 18.79 -9.30
CA GLU A 107 -10.99 19.72 -8.17
C GLU A 107 -11.20 19.00 -6.82
N ASP A 108 -10.88 19.65 -5.71
CA ASP A 108 -11.09 19.06 -4.39
C ASP A 108 -12.57 18.80 -4.08
N THR A 109 -12.90 17.54 -3.79
CA THR A 109 -14.28 17.11 -3.51
C THR A 109 -14.76 17.44 -2.10
N LEU A 110 -13.91 18.04 -1.26
CA LEU A 110 -14.24 18.48 0.10
C LEU A 110 -14.20 20.01 0.22
N GLY A 111 -14.20 20.73 -0.91
CA GLY A 111 -14.27 22.19 -0.95
C GLY A 111 -13.00 22.92 -0.52
N ARG A 112 -11.84 22.24 -0.49
CA ARG A 112 -10.58 22.94 -0.21
C ARG A 112 -10.20 23.83 -1.38
N VAL A 113 -10.11 25.12 -1.12
CA VAL A 113 -9.74 26.13 -2.09
C VAL A 113 -8.32 25.89 -2.62
N ASP A 114 -8.12 26.22 -3.90
CA ASP A 114 -6.82 26.22 -4.57
C ASP A 114 -6.07 24.88 -4.50
N ARG A 115 -6.82 23.79 -4.67
CA ARG A 115 -6.32 22.42 -4.64
C ARG A 115 -6.89 21.56 -5.76
N LEU A 116 -5.98 20.89 -6.47
CA LEU A 116 -6.30 19.81 -7.39
C LEU A 116 -5.86 18.47 -6.79
N ASN A 117 -6.57 17.40 -7.17
CA ASN A 117 -6.28 16.05 -6.75
C ASN A 117 -6.21 15.13 -7.97
N PHE A 118 -5.49 14.02 -7.81
CA PHE A 118 -5.57 12.91 -8.73
C PHE A 118 -5.52 11.61 -7.91
N GLY A 119 -6.59 10.83 -8.00
CA GLY A 119 -6.77 9.64 -7.18
C GLY A 119 -8.03 8.85 -7.50
N GLY A 120 -8.18 7.71 -6.83
CA GLY A 120 -9.23 6.73 -7.08
C GLY A 120 -8.66 5.42 -7.63
N HIS A 121 -9.44 4.35 -7.58
CA HIS A 121 -8.97 3.05 -8.04
C HIS A 121 -9.02 2.97 -9.57
N HIS A 122 -7.94 2.47 -10.17
CA HIS A 122 -7.87 2.13 -11.57
C HIS A 122 -7.57 0.63 -11.70
N ASN A 123 -8.49 -0.11 -12.31
CA ASN A 123 -8.34 -1.54 -12.62
C ASN A 123 -8.11 -1.72 -14.11
N VAL A 124 -7.40 -2.78 -14.48
CA VAL A 124 -7.22 -3.16 -15.89
C VAL A 124 -8.59 -3.39 -16.54
N GLY A 125 -8.76 -2.89 -17.76
CA GLY A 125 -9.99 -3.07 -18.55
C GLY A 125 -11.18 -2.20 -18.09
N SER A 126 -10.99 -1.30 -17.12
CA SER A 126 -12.02 -0.38 -16.65
C SER A 126 -11.58 1.08 -16.74
N ILE A 127 -12.52 1.97 -17.07
CA ILE A 127 -12.29 3.42 -17.07
C ILE A 127 -12.72 3.97 -15.72
N ASN A 128 -11.86 4.79 -15.10
CA ASN A 128 -12.22 5.53 -13.90
C ASN A 128 -12.97 6.81 -14.28
N ASN A 129 -14.25 6.89 -13.93
CA ASN A 129 -15.14 8.01 -14.32
C ASN A 129 -14.65 9.40 -13.90
N ARG A 130 -13.86 9.49 -12.82
CA ARG A 130 -13.43 10.79 -12.28
C ARG A 130 -12.25 11.36 -13.06
N THR A 131 -11.37 10.50 -13.54
CA THR A 131 -10.13 10.88 -14.24
C THR A 131 -10.24 10.67 -15.74
N SER A 132 -11.25 9.93 -16.20
CA SER A 132 -11.43 9.47 -17.58
C SER A 132 -10.22 8.69 -18.11
N LEU A 133 -9.52 7.98 -17.23
CA LEU A 133 -8.36 7.14 -17.53
C LEU A 133 -8.67 5.67 -17.21
N GLY A 134 -8.22 4.78 -18.09
CA GLY A 134 -8.20 3.34 -17.87
C GLY A 134 -6.79 2.84 -17.56
N LEU A 135 -6.72 1.70 -16.86
CA LEU A 135 -5.46 0.96 -16.72
C LEU A 135 -5.42 -0.13 -17.80
N ALA A 136 -4.27 -0.31 -18.43
CA ALA A 136 -4.06 -1.30 -19.48
C ALA A 136 -2.76 -2.06 -19.22
N LEU A 137 -2.76 -3.35 -19.56
CA LEU A 137 -1.59 -4.20 -19.43
C LEU A 137 -1.08 -4.55 -20.83
N VAL A 138 -0.03 -3.87 -21.25
CA VAL A 138 0.57 -4.00 -22.58
C VAL A 138 1.69 -5.04 -22.53
N GLY A 139 1.72 -5.97 -23.48
CA GLY A 139 2.74 -7.04 -23.51
C GLY A 139 2.45 -8.23 -22.60
N PHE A 140 1.21 -8.40 -22.15
CA PHE A 140 0.74 -9.57 -21.40
C PHE A 140 -0.36 -10.31 -22.18
N ASP A 141 -0.22 -11.62 -22.31
CA ASP A 141 -1.23 -12.54 -22.84
C ASP A 141 -2.12 -13.00 -21.68
N SER A 142 -3.31 -12.42 -21.58
CA SER A 142 -4.29 -12.73 -20.52
C SER A 142 -4.84 -14.15 -20.60
N VAL A 143 -4.90 -14.75 -21.80
CA VAL A 143 -5.39 -16.12 -21.99
C VAL A 143 -4.38 -17.13 -21.46
N ARG A 144 -3.08 -16.91 -21.75
CA ARG A 144 -2.01 -17.80 -21.29
C ARG A 144 -1.45 -17.42 -19.93
N CYS A 145 -1.83 -16.27 -19.39
CA CYS A 145 -1.29 -15.67 -18.16
C CYS A 145 0.25 -15.57 -18.22
N ARG A 146 0.77 -15.00 -19.32
CA ARG A 146 2.22 -14.90 -19.56
C ARG A 146 2.60 -13.57 -20.21
N ILE A 147 3.84 -13.16 -19.97
CA ILE A 147 4.44 -12.03 -20.68
C ILE A 147 4.62 -12.43 -22.15
N SER A 148 3.98 -11.69 -23.05
CA SER A 148 4.13 -11.83 -24.50
C SER A 148 5.19 -10.89 -25.06
N ASP A 149 5.47 -9.78 -24.38
CA ASP A 149 6.52 -8.83 -24.70
C ASP A 149 7.26 -8.37 -23.43
N ALA A 150 8.57 -8.60 -23.37
CA ALA A 150 9.40 -8.20 -22.24
C ALA A 150 9.54 -6.68 -22.10
N ALA A 151 9.29 -5.92 -23.17
CA ALA A 151 9.22 -4.46 -23.15
C ALA A 151 7.83 -3.93 -22.73
N GLY A 152 6.92 -4.82 -22.34
CA GLY A 152 5.57 -4.49 -21.88
C GLY A 152 5.52 -3.57 -20.66
N SER A 153 4.33 -3.07 -20.39
CA SER A 153 4.08 -2.07 -19.36
C SER A 153 2.67 -2.16 -18.77
N LEU A 154 2.54 -1.61 -17.57
CA LEU A 154 1.26 -1.20 -17.03
C LEU A 154 1.05 0.27 -17.40
N ASP A 155 0.02 0.56 -18.19
CA ASP A 155 -0.22 1.89 -18.72
C ASP A 155 -1.50 2.47 -18.12
N LEU A 156 -1.42 3.73 -17.72
CA LEU A 156 -2.57 4.56 -17.41
C LEU A 156 -2.87 5.43 -18.62
N VAL A 157 -3.96 5.12 -19.32
CA VAL A 157 -4.25 5.60 -20.67
C VAL A 157 -5.59 6.31 -20.74
N ARG A 158 -5.63 7.40 -21.51
CA ARG A 158 -6.87 8.11 -21.86
C ARG A 158 -7.47 7.51 -23.13
N ALA A 159 -8.78 7.68 -23.32
CA ALA A 159 -9.49 7.18 -24.51
C ALA A 159 -8.90 7.66 -25.85
N ASP A 160 -8.20 8.81 -25.88
CA ASP A 160 -7.52 9.34 -27.07
C ASP A 160 -6.15 8.69 -27.35
N GLY A 161 -5.74 7.69 -26.57
CA GLY A 161 -4.45 7.01 -26.67
C GLY A 161 -3.32 7.69 -25.89
N THR A 162 -3.58 8.83 -25.23
CA THR A 162 -2.55 9.49 -24.41
C THR A 162 -2.16 8.62 -23.23
N ILE A 163 -0.87 8.25 -23.15
CA ILE A 163 -0.28 7.58 -21.98
C ILE A 163 -0.03 8.63 -20.90
N ALA A 164 -0.93 8.71 -19.93
CA ALA A 164 -0.83 9.64 -18.82
C ALA A 164 0.35 9.27 -17.90
N ALA A 165 0.54 7.98 -17.65
CA ALA A 165 1.67 7.42 -16.90
C ALA A 165 1.87 5.96 -17.30
N SER A 166 3.12 5.48 -17.27
CA SER A 166 3.41 4.06 -17.47
C SER A 166 4.47 3.53 -16.51
N TRP A 167 4.40 2.23 -16.26
CA TRP A 167 5.38 1.47 -15.50
C TRP A 167 5.86 0.29 -16.34
N SER A 168 7.12 0.30 -16.73
CA SER A 168 7.72 -0.84 -17.45
C SER A 168 7.66 -2.13 -16.62
N PHE A 169 7.50 -3.27 -17.29
CA PHE A 169 7.58 -4.59 -16.64
C PHE A 169 8.90 -4.79 -15.93
N ALA A 170 10.02 -4.34 -16.53
CA ALA A 170 11.33 -4.39 -15.88
C ALA A 170 11.33 -3.66 -14.52
N LYS A 171 10.72 -2.48 -14.44
CA LYS A 171 10.60 -1.74 -13.18
C LYS A 171 9.73 -2.47 -12.16
N LEU A 172 8.54 -2.90 -12.56
CA LEU A 172 7.61 -3.59 -11.67
C LEU A 172 8.21 -4.91 -11.14
N LEU A 173 8.83 -5.69 -12.02
CA LEU A 173 9.55 -6.93 -11.66
C LEU A 173 10.65 -6.67 -10.63
N ASN A 174 11.45 -5.62 -10.83
CA ASN A 174 12.51 -5.24 -9.90
C ASN A 174 11.98 -4.84 -8.52
N HIS A 175 10.80 -4.20 -8.45
CA HIS A 175 10.13 -3.93 -7.19
C HIS A 175 9.54 -5.21 -6.57
N TRP A 176 8.96 -6.10 -7.38
CA TRP A 176 8.31 -7.32 -6.93
C TRP A 176 9.30 -8.32 -6.33
N ARG A 177 10.36 -8.67 -7.08
CA ARG A 177 11.36 -9.68 -6.68
C ARG A 177 12.10 -9.34 -5.40
N LYS A 178 12.34 -8.06 -5.11
CA LYS A 178 13.10 -7.65 -3.91
C LYS A 178 12.33 -7.86 -2.60
N LYS A 179 10.99 -7.90 -2.67
CA LYS A 179 10.13 -7.78 -1.48
C LYS A 179 9.23 -8.97 -1.23
N HIS A 180 8.70 -9.63 -2.27
CA HIS A 180 7.53 -10.49 -2.08
C HIS A 180 7.79 -11.99 -2.20
N ALA A 181 9.05 -12.43 -2.31
CA ALA A 181 9.37 -13.88 -2.33
C ALA A 181 8.82 -14.63 -1.10
N ARG A 182 8.82 -13.96 0.06
CA ARG A 182 8.18 -14.38 1.31
C ARG A 182 7.62 -13.15 2.02
N ALA A 183 6.35 -13.16 2.38
CA ALA A 183 5.70 -12.03 3.04
C ALA A 183 4.85 -12.48 4.24
N ALA A 184 4.94 -11.73 5.34
CA ALA A 184 4.09 -11.92 6.51
C ALA A 184 3.19 -10.70 6.70
N TYR A 185 1.88 -10.93 6.81
CA TYR A 185 0.86 -9.91 6.99
C TYR A 185 0.37 -9.91 8.43
N ILE A 186 0.62 -8.80 9.13
CA ILE A 186 0.42 -8.70 10.58
C ILE A 186 -0.63 -7.63 10.88
N PRO A 187 -1.80 -8.01 11.42
CA PRO A 187 -2.84 -7.05 11.75
C PRO A 187 -2.45 -6.20 12.95
N SER A 188 -2.92 -4.96 12.96
CA SER A 188 -2.74 -4.08 14.11
C SER A 188 -3.97 -3.21 14.37
N LEU A 189 -4.21 -2.92 15.64
CA LEU A 189 -5.05 -1.80 16.07
C LEU A 189 -4.18 -0.55 16.22
N ARG A 190 -4.78 0.61 15.95
CA ARG A 190 -4.19 1.91 16.20
C ARG A 190 -5.05 2.67 17.19
N ARG A 191 -4.44 3.20 18.24
CA ARG A 191 -5.09 4.12 19.19
C ARG A 191 -4.49 5.51 19.05
N THR A 192 -5.38 6.51 19.05
CA THR A 192 -5.01 7.93 19.10
C THR A 192 -5.34 8.48 20.49
N GLY A 193 -4.44 9.30 21.04
CA GLY A 193 -4.52 9.94 22.36
C GLY A 193 -3.31 10.87 22.50
N GLU A 194 -2.86 11.14 23.74
CA GLU A 194 -1.61 11.90 23.98
C GLU A 194 -0.41 11.26 23.27
N VAL A 195 -0.38 9.93 23.21
CA VAL A 195 0.61 9.14 22.47
C VAL A 195 -0.12 8.22 21.49
N ILE A 196 0.29 8.23 20.22
CA ILE A 196 -0.15 7.23 19.24
C ILE A 196 0.48 5.89 19.61
N ALA A 197 -0.34 4.84 19.73
CA ALA A 197 0.12 3.50 20.06
C ALA A 197 -0.50 2.46 19.12
N TYR A 198 0.17 1.32 19.00
CA TYR A 198 -0.22 0.19 18.16
C TYR A 198 -0.26 -1.10 18.99
N SER A 199 -1.23 -1.95 18.71
CA SER A 199 -1.32 -3.32 19.25
C SER A 199 -1.36 -4.28 18.08
N TYR A 200 -0.57 -5.35 18.12
CA TYR A 200 -0.42 -6.30 17.01
C TYR A 200 -1.12 -7.61 17.31
N GLY A 201 -1.78 -8.19 16.31
CA GLY A 201 -2.47 -9.47 16.44
C GLY A 201 -1.56 -10.67 16.22
N HIS A 202 -1.97 -11.80 16.79
CA HIS A 202 -1.28 -13.09 16.69
C HIS A 202 -1.76 -13.95 15.49
N LYS A 203 -2.91 -13.62 14.91
CA LYS A 203 -3.44 -14.22 13.67
C LYS A 203 -2.79 -13.52 12.48
N VAL A 204 -1.77 -14.14 11.91
CA VAL A 204 -0.98 -13.60 10.80
C VAL A 204 -1.24 -14.41 9.54
N CYS A 205 -0.92 -13.84 8.38
CA CYS A 205 -0.91 -14.58 7.13
C CYS A 205 0.50 -14.67 6.57
N LEU A 206 0.87 -15.84 6.05
CA LEU A 206 2.17 -16.10 5.43
C LEU A 206 1.97 -16.43 3.97
N GLY A 207 2.56 -15.63 3.08
CA GLY A 207 2.63 -15.90 1.65
C GLY A 207 4.04 -16.36 1.28
N VAL A 208 4.15 -17.51 0.62
CA VAL A 208 5.42 -18.09 0.17
C VAL A 208 5.34 -18.51 -1.29
N GLY A 209 6.40 -18.19 -2.03
CA GLY A 209 6.46 -18.45 -3.47
C GLY A 209 5.62 -17.43 -4.21
N THR A 210 6.23 -16.70 -5.14
CA THR A 210 5.52 -15.74 -5.98
C THR A 210 6.22 -15.62 -7.31
N SER A 211 5.49 -15.24 -8.34
CA SER A 211 6.02 -14.91 -9.66
C SER A 211 5.49 -13.55 -10.10
N PHE A 212 6.14 -12.97 -11.10
CA PHE A 212 5.65 -11.72 -11.66
C PHE A 212 4.38 -11.95 -12.49
N GLU A 213 4.24 -13.12 -13.09
CA GLU A 213 3.05 -13.58 -13.79
C GLU A 213 1.83 -13.69 -12.87
N LEU A 214 2.00 -14.12 -11.61
CA LEU A 214 0.92 -14.10 -10.61
C LEU A 214 0.44 -12.67 -10.35
N LEU A 215 1.37 -11.72 -10.20
CA LEU A 215 1.04 -10.30 -10.05
C LEU A 215 0.32 -9.75 -11.29
N LEU A 216 0.83 -10.05 -12.50
CA LEU A 216 0.23 -9.58 -13.75
C LEU A 216 -1.17 -10.18 -13.98
N GLY A 217 -1.35 -11.46 -13.70
CA GLY A 217 -2.66 -12.10 -13.75
C GLY A 217 -3.63 -11.52 -12.71
N ALA A 218 -3.15 -11.15 -11.52
CA ALA A 218 -3.97 -10.49 -10.52
C ALA A 218 -4.34 -9.04 -10.92
N LEU A 219 -3.47 -8.32 -11.63
CA LEU A 219 -3.79 -7.02 -12.24
C LEU A 219 -4.86 -7.17 -13.33
N ASP A 220 -4.68 -8.13 -14.24
CA ASP A 220 -5.60 -8.41 -15.35
C ASP A 220 -7.02 -8.77 -14.87
N ARG A 221 -7.13 -9.57 -13.80
CA ARG A 221 -8.42 -9.90 -13.17
C ARG A 221 -9.00 -8.79 -12.29
N GLY A 222 -8.30 -7.67 -12.11
CA GLY A 222 -8.72 -6.57 -11.23
C GLY A 222 -8.61 -6.86 -9.73
N ALA A 223 -7.94 -7.95 -9.33
CA ALA A 223 -7.64 -8.24 -7.93
C ALA A 223 -6.61 -7.26 -7.34
N VAL A 224 -5.65 -6.86 -8.18
CA VAL A 224 -4.65 -5.82 -7.93
C VAL A 224 -4.98 -4.59 -8.76
N PHE A 225 -4.78 -3.41 -8.19
CA PHE A 225 -5.15 -2.15 -8.84
C PHE A 225 -4.19 -1.01 -8.50
N TYR A 226 -4.23 0.03 -9.33
CA TYR A 226 -3.51 1.27 -9.08
C TYR A 226 -4.39 2.24 -8.27
N ASP A 227 -3.86 2.75 -7.16
CA ASP A 227 -4.53 3.68 -6.25
C ASP A 227 -3.65 4.93 -5.98
N PRO A 228 -3.66 5.88 -6.92
CA PRO A 228 -2.97 7.15 -6.77
C PRO A 228 -3.57 8.02 -5.66
N GLY A 229 -2.71 8.79 -5.00
CA GLY A 229 -3.08 9.82 -4.04
C GLY A 229 -2.25 11.08 -4.23
N LEU A 230 -2.37 11.70 -5.39
CA LEU A 230 -1.64 12.90 -5.77
C LEU A 230 -2.47 14.14 -5.45
N LYS A 231 -1.79 15.24 -5.09
CA LYS A 231 -2.42 16.55 -4.95
C LYS A 231 -1.48 17.69 -5.26
N LEU A 232 -2.07 18.77 -5.76
CA LEU A 232 -1.45 20.06 -5.99
C LEU A 232 -2.14 21.07 -5.08
N GLU A 233 -1.42 21.57 -4.09
CA GLU A 233 -1.88 22.62 -3.17
C GLU A 233 -1.30 23.97 -3.64
N HIS A 234 -2.01 25.06 -3.40
CA HIS A 234 -1.61 26.40 -3.86
C HIS A 234 -1.46 26.49 -5.39
N ALA A 235 -2.41 25.88 -6.12
CA ALA A 235 -2.35 25.67 -7.57
C ALA A 235 -2.35 26.97 -8.39
N ALA A 236 -2.87 28.08 -7.87
CA ALA A 236 -2.86 29.40 -8.49
C ALA A 236 -1.62 30.24 -8.11
N SER A 237 -0.81 29.79 -7.16
CA SER A 237 0.39 30.51 -6.72
C SER A 237 1.57 30.33 -7.68
N ALA A 238 2.59 31.18 -7.54
CA ALA A 238 3.86 31.03 -8.25
C ALA A 238 4.66 29.78 -7.83
N HIS A 239 4.34 29.18 -6.67
CA HIS A 239 5.04 28.01 -6.12
C HIS A 239 4.06 26.93 -5.63
N PRO A 240 3.36 26.24 -6.55
CA PRO A 240 2.47 25.14 -6.20
C PRO A 240 3.20 24.01 -5.47
N LYS A 241 2.52 23.38 -4.52
CA LYS A 241 3.08 22.28 -3.72
C LYS A 241 2.47 20.96 -4.12
N THR A 242 3.31 20.02 -4.55
CA THR A 242 2.89 18.68 -4.94
C THR A 242 3.07 17.70 -3.78
N LYS A 243 2.10 16.79 -3.58
CA LYS A 243 2.30 15.56 -2.82
C LYS A 243 2.03 14.37 -3.71
N ARG A 244 2.89 13.36 -3.61
CA ARG A 244 2.90 12.18 -4.48
C ARG A 244 2.57 10.95 -3.66
N ARG A 245 1.75 10.08 -4.24
CA ARG A 245 1.53 8.74 -3.74
C ARG A 245 1.11 7.86 -4.90
N SER A 246 2.03 7.02 -5.35
CA SER A 246 1.77 6.02 -6.38
C SER A 246 1.69 4.67 -5.70
N GLN A 247 0.50 4.07 -5.55
CA GLN A 247 0.34 2.79 -4.85
C GLN A 247 -0.24 1.74 -5.78
N ILE A 248 0.36 0.56 -5.79
CA ILE A 248 -0.26 -0.66 -6.31
C ILE A 248 -0.76 -1.45 -5.11
N ARG A 249 -2.05 -1.77 -5.12
CA ARG A 249 -2.79 -2.27 -3.98
C ARG A 249 -3.59 -3.52 -4.32
N VAL A 250 -3.97 -4.28 -3.31
CA VAL A 250 -4.74 -5.52 -3.42
C VAL A 250 -5.77 -5.59 -2.30
N GLY A 251 -6.96 -6.12 -2.59
CA GLY A 251 -7.91 -6.48 -1.53
C GLY A 251 -7.37 -7.64 -0.69
N PHE A 252 -7.56 -7.61 0.63
CA PHE A 252 -7.00 -8.64 1.53
C PHE A 252 -7.36 -10.06 1.09
N ASN A 253 -8.62 -10.27 0.69
CA ASN A 253 -9.13 -11.57 0.28
C ASN A 253 -8.52 -12.09 -1.02
N ASN A 254 -7.85 -11.24 -1.79
CA ASN A 254 -7.16 -11.60 -3.02
C ASN A 254 -5.64 -11.76 -2.82
N LEU A 255 -5.14 -11.65 -1.57
CA LEU A 255 -3.73 -11.94 -1.29
C LEU A 255 -3.32 -13.37 -1.67
N PRO A 256 -4.13 -14.42 -1.44
CA PRO A 256 -3.75 -15.78 -1.82
C PRO A 256 -3.38 -15.93 -3.30
N ASP A 257 -4.04 -15.19 -4.20
CA ASP A 257 -3.78 -15.20 -5.65
C ASP A 257 -2.37 -14.74 -6.04
N LEU A 258 -1.63 -14.12 -5.12
CA LEU A 258 -0.28 -13.61 -5.35
C LEU A 258 0.82 -14.61 -4.95
N TYR A 259 0.45 -15.75 -4.35
CA TYR A 259 1.39 -16.69 -3.77
C TYR A 259 1.13 -18.13 -4.18
N ASP A 260 2.18 -18.95 -4.23
CA ASP A 260 2.06 -20.40 -4.45
C ASP A 260 1.43 -21.07 -3.23
N THR A 261 1.81 -20.63 -2.01
CA THR A 261 1.15 -21.02 -0.77
C THR A 261 0.79 -19.79 0.07
N PHE A 262 -0.40 -19.84 0.66
CA PHE A 262 -0.88 -18.79 1.54
C PHE A 262 -1.56 -19.40 2.77
N GLU A 263 -0.99 -19.14 3.95
CA GLU A 263 -1.40 -19.78 5.19
C GLU A 263 -1.93 -18.75 6.20
N TYR A 264 -2.91 -19.17 6.99
CA TYR A 264 -3.44 -18.43 8.13
C TYR A 264 -2.91 -19.07 9.40
N VAL A 265 -2.11 -18.33 10.17
CA VAL A 265 -1.36 -18.87 11.31
C VAL A 265 -1.74 -18.11 12.59
N ASP A 266 -2.06 -18.85 13.65
CA ASP A 266 -2.08 -18.30 15.03
C ASP A 266 -0.74 -18.61 15.68
N ILE A 267 0.13 -17.60 15.81
CA ILE A 267 1.51 -17.77 16.31
C ILE A 267 1.60 -18.12 17.79
N ARG A 268 0.47 -18.22 18.51
CA ARG A 268 0.43 -18.70 19.90
C ARG A 268 0.26 -20.21 19.99
N LEU A 269 -0.17 -20.85 18.90
CA LEU A 269 -0.31 -22.29 18.85
C LEU A 269 1.03 -22.91 18.42
N PRO A 270 1.40 -24.07 18.97
CA PRO A 270 2.57 -24.79 18.50
C PRO A 270 2.36 -25.23 17.05
N SER A 271 3.43 -25.14 16.27
CA SER A 271 3.55 -25.67 14.92
C SER A 271 3.64 -27.19 14.91
#